data_AF-A0A7C8QV73-F1
#
_entry.id   AF-A0A7C8QV73-F1
#
_cell.length_a   1.000
_cell.length_b   1.000
_cell.length_c   1.000
_cell.angle_alpha   90.00
_cell.angle_beta   90.00
_cell.angle_gamma   90.00
#
_symmetry.space_group_name_H-M   'P 1'
#
loop_
_entity.id
_entity.type
_entity.pdbx_description
1 polymer ?
#
loop_
_entity_poly.entity_id
_entity_poly.type
_entity_poly.pdbx_seq_one_letter_code
_entity_poly.pdbx_strand_id
1 'polypeptide(L)'
;MFKAFTLKPAESSKTVNDVLKTFNAATSSFQRQYTLTSSSFKQHLTPYFMLFLSTNLSLRESLPAISSKVSQIQNPATGSRLLPNLYSKLNSALLASQKLKPETVNGFRLTSFYKAQSSLLSIISRVPRDSSICQHFARVIFSQALTWEEILEGKKIVLENSAPGKTHKILPLQSALFRSLHRTSTATQPGTQRAKHVVEFTTDLLALTNLRGGPRQLGTSVAVALSLHSKMGTFTAAETLLDKLDTLLSKNKDRSINVPVLYIRDAINNLRETVIRKASHRRDAKFRAAGIAMRIFELHVSSIQPRAGKGRERIHQGLVRDLAKLLALCDDQASALRVWEALKGDIGVKNIKLSTIEGILDTLTKTRGVVYAKDILLEVEKEGRISPSTIVPFIGVKDMDDWMFDEIVRAGVRNGIDWKSLGYLYQLRRGQGRKSKKVEEWAEAMRGCGDEFVWGVGGMVVEEVMEGVERAFKE
;
A
#
# COMPACT_ATOMS: atom_id res chain seq x y z
N MET A 1 -26.44 32.97 24.05
CA MET A 1 -25.26 32.69 24.92
C MET A 1 -24.34 31.62 24.34
N PHE A 2 -24.72 30.34 24.25
CA PHE A 2 -23.81 29.28 23.76
C PHE A 2 -23.26 29.49 22.34
N LYS A 3 -24.07 30.00 21.38
CA LYS A 3 -23.58 30.34 20.02
C LYS A 3 -22.39 31.33 20.03
N ALA A 4 -22.34 32.27 20.99
CA ALA A 4 -21.23 33.22 21.08
C ALA A 4 -19.91 32.53 21.49
N PHE A 5 -19.97 31.62 22.45
CA PHE A 5 -18.82 30.80 22.88
C PHE A 5 -18.45 29.67 21.92
N THR A 6 -19.21 29.49 20.83
CA THR A 6 -18.80 28.63 19.72
C THR A 6 -17.97 29.36 18.68
N LEU A 7 -17.89 30.70 18.71
CA LEU A 7 -17.14 31.51 17.75
C LEU A 7 -15.85 32.07 18.34
N LYS A 8 -15.79 32.28 19.66
CA LYS A 8 -14.62 32.77 20.40
C LYS A 8 -14.43 31.95 21.69
N PRO A 9 -13.19 31.57 22.07
CA PRO A 9 -12.92 30.94 23.36
C PRO A 9 -13.38 31.84 24.52
N ALA A 10 -13.79 31.22 25.63
CA ALA A 10 -14.13 31.93 26.85
C ALA A 10 -12.90 32.66 27.42
N GLU A 11 -13.14 33.83 28.01
CA GLU A 11 -12.09 34.74 28.46
C GLU A 11 -11.28 34.22 29.66
N SER A 12 -11.83 33.25 30.41
CA SER A 12 -11.14 32.62 31.54
C SER A 12 -11.65 31.22 31.85
N SER A 13 -10.84 30.42 32.56
CA SER A 13 -11.23 29.11 33.10
C SER A 13 -12.40 29.20 34.09
N LYS A 14 -12.53 30.32 34.80
CA LYS A 14 -13.66 30.61 35.69
C LYS A 14 -14.98 30.68 34.90
N THR A 15 -14.98 31.42 33.78
CA THR A 15 -16.14 31.52 32.87
C THR A 15 -16.55 30.14 32.34
N VAL A 16 -15.59 29.29 32.00
CA VAL A 16 -15.86 27.91 31.54
C VAL A 16 -16.56 27.10 32.65
N ASN A 17 -16.02 27.14 33.87
CA ASN A 17 -16.57 26.41 35.01
C ASN A 17 -17.96 26.90 35.41
N ASP A 18 -18.20 28.22 35.37
CA ASP A 18 -19.50 28.80 35.69
C ASP A 18 -20.55 28.37 34.67
N VAL A 19 -20.23 28.42 33.36
CA VAL A 19 -21.13 27.93 32.31
C VAL A 19 -21.42 26.43 32.43
N LEU A 20 -20.41 25.60 32.77
CA LEU A 20 -20.61 24.16 33.00
C LEU A 20 -21.53 23.90 34.21
N LYS A 21 -21.33 24.60 35.33
CA LYS A 21 -22.18 24.50 36.53
C LYS A 21 -23.61 24.91 36.23
N THR A 22 -23.80 26.06 35.58
CA THR A 22 -25.13 26.55 35.19
C THR A 22 -25.82 25.58 34.24
N PHE A 23 -25.10 25.01 33.27
CA PHE A 23 -25.67 24.02 32.36
C PHE A 23 -26.13 22.75 33.06
N ASN A 24 -25.30 22.19 33.95
CA ASN A 24 -25.63 20.97 34.71
C ASN A 24 -26.79 21.22 35.69
N ALA A 25 -26.82 22.38 36.34
CA ALA A 25 -27.92 22.78 37.20
C ALA A 25 -29.22 22.92 36.39
N ALA A 26 -29.19 23.67 35.28
CA ALA A 26 -30.34 23.84 34.40
C ALA A 26 -30.85 22.51 33.84
N THR A 27 -29.97 21.65 33.32
CA THR A 27 -30.40 20.35 32.79
C THR A 27 -30.94 19.40 33.85
N SER A 28 -30.52 19.52 35.12
CA SER A 28 -31.07 18.72 36.23
C SER A 28 -32.44 19.24 36.66
N SER A 29 -32.61 20.56 36.73
CA SER A 29 -33.89 21.20 37.07
C SER A 29 -34.97 20.99 36.00
N PHE A 30 -34.61 21.13 34.72
CA PHE A 30 -35.55 20.91 33.60
C PHE A 30 -35.97 19.45 33.44
N GLN A 31 -35.14 18.49 33.86
CA GLN A 31 -35.46 17.07 33.82
C GLN A 31 -36.55 16.67 34.83
N ARG A 32 -36.75 17.47 35.89
CA ARG A 32 -37.82 17.27 36.87
C ARG A 32 -39.17 17.84 36.42
N GLN A 33 -39.20 18.78 35.46
CA GLN A 33 -40.42 19.52 35.12
C GLN A 33 -41.12 19.09 33.83
N TYR A 34 -40.45 18.41 32.88
CA TYR A 34 -41.04 18.07 31.58
C TYR A 34 -40.76 16.61 31.18
N THR A 35 -41.62 15.71 31.63
CA THR A 35 -41.75 14.32 31.14
C THR A 35 -42.83 14.15 30.06
N LEU A 36 -43.46 15.24 29.59
CA LEU A 36 -44.57 15.16 28.64
C LEU A 36 -44.33 16.06 27.41
N THR A 37 -44.18 15.40 26.26
CA THR A 37 -44.27 15.87 24.86
C THR A 37 -43.10 16.65 24.20
N SER A 38 -42.69 16.12 23.03
CA SER A 38 -41.84 16.67 21.95
C SER A 38 -40.46 17.24 22.30
N SER A 39 -39.41 16.59 21.78
CA SER A 39 -37.97 16.94 21.84
C SER A 39 -37.52 17.66 23.12
N SER A 40 -37.14 16.87 24.13
CA SER A 40 -36.70 17.40 25.44
C SER A 40 -35.71 18.58 25.30
N PHE A 41 -35.84 19.59 26.16
CA PHE A 41 -34.92 20.75 26.30
C PHE A 41 -33.43 20.38 26.14
N LYS A 42 -33.05 19.19 26.61
CA LYS A 42 -31.73 18.58 26.44
C LYS A 42 -31.33 18.43 24.96
N GLN A 43 -32.20 17.87 24.12
CA GLN A 43 -31.94 17.67 22.69
C GLN A 43 -31.65 18.97 21.94
N HIS A 44 -32.29 20.07 22.34
CA HIS A 44 -32.09 21.37 21.69
C HIS A 44 -30.74 22.02 22.07
N LEU A 45 -30.31 21.87 23.33
CA LEU A 45 -29.09 22.52 23.83
C LEU A 45 -27.83 21.68 23.65
N THR A 46 -27.93 20.34 23.59
CA THR A 46 -26.78 19.45 23.48
C THR A 46 -25.84 19.75 22.31
N PRO A 47 -26.28 20.08 21.08
CA PRO A 47 -25.37 20.45 19.99
C PRO A 47 -24.48 21.66 20.35
N TYR A 48 -25.08 22.70 20.94
CA TYR A 48 -24.36 23.90 21.33
C TYR A 48 -23.41 23.65 22.50
N PHE A 49 -23.83 22.80 23.44
CA PHE A 49 -22.99 22.37 24.55
C PHE A 49 -21.78 21.55 24.07
N MET A 50 -21.95 20.61 23.14
CA MET A 50 -20.84 19.84 22.56
C MET A 50 -19.83 20.75 21.85
N LEU A 51 -20.29 21.75 21.10
CA LEU A 51 -19.41 22.75 20.49
C LEU A 51 -18.68 23.59 21.54
N PHE A 52 -19.36 23.99 22.61
CA PHE A 52 -18.75 24.71 23.73
C PHE A 52 -17.63 23.89 24.36
N LEU A 53 -17.87 22.61 24.66
CA LEU A 53 -16.86 21.69 25.21
C LEU A 53 -15.65 21.55 24.27
N SER A 54 -15.89 21.39 22.95
CA SER A 54 -14.81 21.26 21.96
C SER A 54 -13.96 22.52 21.77
N THR A 55 -14.47 23.68 22.15
CA THR A 55 -13.79 24.98 21.96
C THR A 55 -13.02 25.39 23.21
N ASN A 56 -13.52 25.04 24.40
CA ASN A 56 -13.10 25.67 25.66
C ASN A 56 -12.44 24.70 26.65
N LEU A 57 -12.52 23.39 26.43
CA LEU A 57 -11.86 22.41 27.29
C LEU A 57 -10.63 21.81 26.61
N SER A 58 -9.72 21.27 27.42
CA SER A 58 -8.61 20.48 26.91
C SER A 58 -9.14 19.25 26.15
N LEU A 59 -8.33 18.70 25.22
CA LEU A 59 -8.72 17.50 24.49
C LEU A 59 -9.02 16.31 25.42
N ARG A 60 -8.29 16.21 26.53
CA ARG A 60 -8.46 15.17 27.56
C ARG A 60 -9.83 15.24 28.25
N GLU A 61 -10.36 16.44 28.47
CA GLU A 61 -11.63 16.66 29.16
C GLU A 61 -12.82 16.71 28.19
N SER A 62 -12.61 17.27 27.00
CA SER A 62 -13.66 17.40 25.98
C SER A 62 -14.11 16.05 25.44
N LEU A 63 -13.19 15.11 25.16
CA LEU A 63 -13.56 13.82 24.54
C LEU A 63 -14.53 13.00 25.42
N PRO A 64 -14.26 12.72 26.71
CA PRO A 64 -15.20 11.99 27.56
C PRO A 64 -16.54 12.75 27.74
N ALA A 65 -16.48 14.07 27.92
CA ALA A 65 -17.66 14.89 28.12
C ALA A 65 -18.58 14.87 26.90
N ILE A 66 -18.02 15.02 25.69
CA ILE A 66 -18.75 14.96 24.43
C ILE A 66 -19.30 13.54 24.21
N SER A 67 -18.51 12.50 24.44
CA SER A 67 -18.92 11.09 24.30
C SER A 67 -20.19 10.76 25.09
N SER A 68 -20.29 11.27 26.33
CA SER A 68 -21.46 11.06 27.20
C SER A 68 -22.76 11.72 26.70
N LYS A 69 -22.66 12.67 25.76
CA LYS A 69 -23.80 13.46 25.27
C LYS A 69 -24.25 13.07 23.86
N VAL A 70 -23.48 12.27 23.12
CA VAL A 70 -23.79 11.92 21.73
C VAL A 70 -25.18 11.26 21.58
N SER A 71 -25.56 10.38 22.51
CA SER A 71 -26.86 9.68 22.49
C SER A 71 -28.08 10.62 22.61
N GLN A 72 -27.87 11.88 22.99
CA GLN A 72 -28.92 12.88 23.10
C GLN A 72 -29.19 13.60 21.77
N ILE A 73 -28.33 13.43 20.76
CA ILE A 73 -28.63 13.85 19.38
C ILE A 73 -29.49 12.77 18.75
N GLN A 74 -30.75 13.09 18.47
CA GLN A 74 -31.69 12.15 17.82
C GLN A 74 -32.01 12.52 16.36
N ASN A 75 -32.00 13.83 16.03
CA ASN A 75 -32.34 14.31 14.69
C ASN A 75 -31.09 14.32 13.78
N PRO A 76 -31.09 13.58 12.65
CA PRO A 76 -30.00 13.57 11.67
C PRO A 76 -29.64 14.95 11.11
N ALA A 77 -30.61 15.83 10.86
CA ALA A 77 -30.35 17.18 10.34
C ALA A 77 -29.56 18.05 11.34
N THR A 78 -29.83 17.86 12.64
CA THR A 78 -29.11 18.54 13.72
C THR A 78 -27.66 18.05 13.80
N GLY A 79 -27.45 16.74 13.72
CA GLY A 79 -26.09 16.18 13.72
C GLY A 79 -25.31 16.54 12.46
N SER A 80 -25.95 16.58 11.29
CA SER A 80 -25.35 17.13 10.06
C SER A 80 -24.85 18.57 10.26
N ARG A 81 -25.63 19.47 10.87
CA ARG A 81 -25.16 20.85 11.12
C ARG A 81 -24.01 20.92 12.13
N LEU A 82 -23.98 20.02 13.11
CA LEU A 82 -23.00 19.98 14.20
C LEU A 82 -21.63 19.46 13.75
N LEU A 83 -21.62 18.39 12.96
CA LEU A 83 -20.44 17.56 12.71
C LEU A 83 -19.22 18.29 12.13
N PRO A 84 -19.33 19.15 11.10
CA PRO A 84 -18.17 19.84 10.53
C PRO A 84 -17.47 20.73 11.54
N ASN A 85 -18.26 21.47 12.33
CA ASN A 85 -17.75 22.39 13.35
C ASN A 85 -17.13 21.62 14.52
N LEU A 86 -17.77 20.53 14.94
CA LEU A 86 -17.28 19.67 16.01
C LEU A 86 -15.96 19.00 15.62
N TYR A 87 -15.90 18.40 14.42
CA TYR A 87 -14.69 17.78 13.90
C TYR A 87 -13.57 18.79 13.73
N SER A 88 -13.83 19.94 13.09
CA SER A 88 -12.82 20.97 12.86
C SER A 88 -12.18 21.43 14.17
N LYS A 89 -12.97 21.72 15.20
CA LYS A 89 -12.46 22.18 16.50
C LYS A 89 -11.66 21.12 17.23
N LEU A 90 -12.19 19.91 17.31
CA LEU A 90 -11.50 18.81 17.99
C LEU A 90 -10.23 18.40 17.25
N ASN A 91 -10.22 18.44 15.91
CA ASN A 91 -9.04 18.15 15.11
C ASN A 91 -7.99 19.26 15.24
N SER A 92 -8.39 20.53 15.24
CA SER A 92 -7.46 21.65 15.52
C SER A 92 -6.86 21.55 16.93
N ALA A 93 -7.67 21.19 17.94
CA ALA A 93 -7.19 20.95 19.30
C ALA A 93 -6.24 19.73 19.37
N LEU A 94 -6.54 18.66 18.64
CA LEU A 94 -5.69 17.48 18.50
C LEU A 94 -4.34 17.86 17.86
N LEU A 95 -4.33 18.59 16.76
CA LEU A 95 -3.12 19.06 16.09
C LEU A 95 -2.30 20.02 16.96
N ALA A 96 -2.95 20.95 17.67
CA ALA A 96 -2.27 21.83 18.63
C ALA A 96 -1.69 21.05 19.83
N SER A 97 -2.26 19.87 20.14
CA SER A 97 -1.80 18.99 21.21
C SER A 97 -0.65 18.04 20.82
N GLN A 98 0.03 18.26 19.69
CA GLN A 98 1.19 17.46 19.26
C GLN A 98 2.36 17.37 20.28
N LYS A 99 2.29 18.06 21.42
CA LYS A 99 3.15 17.90 22.60
C LYS A 99 2.66 16.87 23.63
N LEU A 100 1.61 16.10 23.35
CA LEU A 100 1.12 15.04 24.24
C LEU A 100 2.26 14.02 24.47
N LYS A 101 2.72 13.92 25.73
CA LYS A 101 3.76 12.95 26.12
C LYS A 101 3.31 11.54 25.70
N PRO A 102 4.22 10.72 25.13
CA PRO A 102 3.92 9.33 24.84
C PRO A 102 3.76 8.56 26.16
N GLU A 103 2.64 7.86 26.32
CA GLU A 103 2.44 6.91 27.43
C GLU A 103 2.60 5.48 26.92
N THR A 104 3.41 4.68 27.60
CA THR A 104 3.56 3.26 27.28
C THR A 104 2.40 2.47 27.89
N VAL A 105 1.59 1.84 27.03
CA VAL A 105 0.68 0.76 27.42
C VAL A 105 1.03 -0.44 26.55
N ASN A 106 1.45 -1.54 27.17
CA ASN A 106 1.88 -2.77 26.50
C ASN A 106 3.05 -2.61 25.51
N GLY A 107 4.07 -1.83 25.87
CA GLY A 107 5.35 -1.82 25.14
C GLY A 107 5.42 -1.03 23.82
N PHE A 108 4.34 -0.38 23.39
CA PHE A 108 4.34 0.45 22.17
C PHE A 108 4.28 1.96 22.50
N ARG A 109 5.32 2.73 22.10
CA ARG A 109 5.40 4.20 22.27
C ARG A 109 4.77 4.97 21.10
N LEU A 110 3.45 4.99 20.97
CA LEU A 110 2.71 5.77 19.95
C LEU A 110 1.26 6.13 20.37
N THR A 111 0.91 6.20 21.65
CA THR A 111 -0.49 5.99 22.09
C THR A 111 -1.38 7.25 22.28
N SER A 112 -0.91 8.39 22.80
CA SER A 112 -1.81 9.43 23.31
C SER A 112 -2.52 10.24 22.22
N PHE A 113 -1.79 10.72 21.21
CA PHE A 113 -2.36 11.42 20.04
C PHE A 113 -3.32 10.50 19.26
N TYR A 114 -2.87 9.29 18.93
CA TYR A 114 -3.68 8.33 18.16
C TYR A 114 -4.89 7.80 18.95
N LYS A 115 -4.79 7.64 20.27
CA LYS A 115 -5.93 7.31 21.14
C LYS A 115 -6.94 8.46 21.20
N ALA A 116 -6.48 9.70 21.25
CA ALA A 116 -7.35 10.87 21.20
C ALA A 116 -8.04 11.00 19.83
N GLN A 117 -7.31 10.75 18.74
CA GLN A 117 -7.85 10.68 17.37
C GLN A 117 -8.91 9.57 17.24
N SER A 118 -8.58 8.35 17.68
CA SER A 118 -9.51 7.21 17.71
C SER A 118 -10.78 7.52 18.53
N SER A 119 -10.63 8.14 19.71
CA SER A 119 -11.75 8.55 20.55
C SER A 119 -12.62 9.62 19.90
N LEU A 120 -12.01 10.62 19.26
CA LEU A 120 -12.69 11.66 18.49
C LEU A 120 -13.56 11.05 17.39
N LEU A 121 -13.02 10.08 16.64
CA LEU A 121 -13.74 9.43 15.56
C LEU A 121 -14.86 8.52 16.06
N SER A 122 -14.61 7.79 17.15
CA SER A 122 -15.65 6.99 17.83
C SER A 122 -16.82 7.87 18.28
N ILE A 123 -16.54 9.05 18.87
CA ILE A 123 -17.56 10.02 19.27
C ILE A 123 -18.36 10.50 18.05
N ILE A 124 -17.65 10.89 16.99
CA ILE A 124 -18.29 11.43 15.78
C ILE A 124 -19.11 10.37 15.05
N SER A 125 -18.66 9.11 15.02
CA SER A 125 -19.36 7.99 14.38
C SER A 125 -20.74 7.70 14.96
N ARG A 126 -20.98 8.11 16.20
CA ARG A 126 -22.22 7.90 16.94
C ARG A 126 -23.23 9.04 16.75
N VAL A 127 -22.83 10.16 16.16
CA VAL A 127 -23.73 11.31 15.91
C VAL A 127 -24.61 11.01 14.68
N PRO A 128 -25.95 10.96 14.82
CA PRO A 128 -26.85 10.77 13.68
C PRO A 128 -26.67 11.87 12.62
N ARG A 129 -26.71 11.52 11.33
CA ARG A 129 -26.38 12.45 10.24
C ARG A 129 -27.02 12.03 8.91
N ASP A 130 -27.19 12.99 8.01
CA ASP A 130 -27.72 12.79 6.67
C ASP A 130 -26.62 12.36 5.68
N SER A 131 -27.04 11.71 4.59
CA SER A 131 -26.14 11.22 3.53
C SER A 131 -25.30 12.30 2.83
N SER A 132 -25.78 13.55 2.82
CA SER A 132 -25.10 14.69 2.18
C SER A 132 -23.79 15.06 2.88
N ILE A 133 -23.73 14.92 4.21
CA ILE A 133 -22.53 15.28 4.99
C ILE A 133 -21.53 14.16 5.11
N CYS A 134 -22.03 12.91 5.05
CA CYS A 134 -21.22 11.70 4.98
C CYS A 134 -20.16 11.78 3.87
N GLN A 135 -20.47 12.42 2.73
CA GLN A 135 -19.52 12.63 1.64
C GLN A 135 -18.35 13.55 2.00
N HIS A 136 -18.64 14.70 2.62
CA HIS A 136 -17.61 15.65 3.04
C HIS A 136 -16.74 15.05 4.13
N PHE A 137 -17.37 14.36 5.08
CA PHE A 137 -16.68 13.71 6.18
C PHE A 137 -15.82 12.53 5.71
N ALA A 138 -16.33 11.71 4.80
CA ALA A 138 -15.58 10.63 4.15
C ALA A 138 -14.37 11.16 3.38
N ARG A 139 -14.48 12.30 2.67
CA ARG A 139 -13.34 12.92 1.98
C ARG A 139 -12.21 13.25 2.96
N VAL A 140 -12.56 13.84 4.10
CA VAL A 140 -11.58 14.22 5.12
C VAL A 140 -10.95 12.98 5.75
N ILE A 141 -11.76 12.02 6.24
CA ILE A 141 -11.26 10.77 6.82
C ILE A 141 -10.38 10.02 5.82
N PHE A 142 -10.81 9.83 4.56
CA PHE A 142 -10.03 9.03 3.62
C PHE A 142 -8.75 9.70 3.13
N SER A 143 -8.72 11.03 3.10
CA SER A 143 -7.50 11.77 2.79
C SER A 143 -6.43 11.61 3.89
N GLN A 144 -6.86 11.42 5.14
CA GLN A 144 -6.01 11.46 6.33
C GLN A 144 -5.91 10.15 7.11
N ALA A 145 -6.65 9.10 6.77
CA ALA A 145 -6.75 7.91 7.61
C ALA A 145 -5.39 7.22 7.85
N LEU A 146 -4.95 7.26 9.10
CA LEU A 146 -3.74 6.69 9.69
C LEU A 146 -4.05 5.57 10.70
N THR A 147 -5.28 5.46 11.22
CA THR A 147 -5.66 4.44 12.20
C THR A 147 -6.72 3.45 11.70
N TRP A 148 -6.87 2.33 12.41
CA TRP A 148 -7.86 1.29 12.09
C TRP A 148 -9.29 1.78 12.31
N GLU A 149 -9.52 2.62 13.31
CA GLU A 149 -10.84 3.18 13.63
C GLU A 149 -11.32 4.16 12.56
N GLU A 150 -10.41 4.92 11.93
CA GLU A 150 -10.71 5.76 10.77
C GLU A 150 -11.21 4.94 9.59
N ILE A 151 -10.63 3.75 9.41
CA ILE A 151 -11.00 2.82 8.35
C ILE A 151 -12.34 2.17 8.64
N LEU A 152 -12.60 1.77 9.89
CA LEU A 152 -13.89 1.23 10.31
C LEU A 152 -15.03 2.25 10.16
N GLU A 153 -14.81 3.48 10.62
CA GLU A 153 -15.77 4.57 10.44
C GLU A 153 -15.98 4.87 8.96
N GLY A 154 -14.89 4.84 8.21
CA GLY A 154 -14.89 4.87 6.76
C GLY A 154 -15.82 3.87 6.09
N LYS A 155 -15.68 2.60 6.44
CA LYS A 155 -16.53 1.51 5.95
C LYS A 155 -17.99 1.73 6.34
N LYS A 156 -18.27 2.15 7.58
CA LYS A 156 -19.63 2.46 8.02
C LYS A 156 -20.27 3.54 7.14
N ILE A 157 -19.53 4.61 6.86
CA ILE A 157 -20.01 5.70 5.99
C ILE A 157 -20.28 5.18 4.57
N VAL A 158 -19.38 4.34 4.02
CA VAL A 158 -19.60 3.74 2.70
C VAL A 158 -20.84 2.85 2.71
N LEU A 159 -20.95 1.93 3.67
CA LEU A 159 -22.07 1.00 3.86
C LEU A 159 -23.44 1.70 3.86
N GLU A 160 -23.60 2.71 4.70
CA GLU A 160 -24.87 3.41 4.90
C GLU A 160 -25.34 4.18 3.66
N ASN A 161 -24.42 4.47 2.73
CA ASN A 161 -24.64 5.37 1.61
C ASN A 161 -24.34 4.75 0.23
N SER A 162 -23.90 3.50 0.15
CA SER A 162 -23.62 2.78 -1.11
C SER A 162 -24.80 1.94 -1.62
N ALA A 163 -25.95 1.97 -0.93
CA ALA A 163 -27.16 1.28 -1.35
C ALA A 163 -27.66 1.77 -2.74
N PRO A 164 -28.21 0.88 -3.59
CA PRO A 164 -28.82 1.29 -4.86
C PRO A 164 -29.86 2.41 -4.64
N GLY A 165 -29.78 3.49 -5.42
CA GLY A 165 -30.64 4.67 -5.29
C GLY A 165 -30.13 5.76 -4.33
N LYS A 166 -29.06 5.52 -3.56
CA LYS A 166 -28.38 6.56 -2.76
C LYS A 166 -27.12 7.07 -3.48
N THR A 167 -26.80 8.34 -3.23
CA THR A 167 -25.85 9.17 -3.99
C THR A 167 -24.59 8.47 -4.52
N HIS A 168 -24.46 8.42 -5.85
CA HIS A 168 -23.28 7.93 -6.61
C HIS A 168 -21.93 8.61 -6.27
N LYS A 169 -21.94 9.67 -5.45
CA LYS A 169 -20.78 10.49 -5.10
C LYS A 169 -19.84 9.86 -4.06
N ILE A 170 -20.21 8.74 -3.42
CA ILE A 170 -19.34 7.96 -2.52
C ILE A 170 -18.47 6.93 -3.25
N LEU A 171 -18.88 6.48 -4.43
CA LEU A 171 -18.09 5.51 -5.23
C LEU A 171 -16.64 5.99 -5.49
N PRO A 172 -16.38 7.27 -5.83
CA PRO A 172 -15.01 7.75 -6.01
C PRO A 172 -14.14 7.64 -4.75
N LEU A 173 -14.77 7.70 -3.57
CA LEU A 173 -14.12 7.70 -2.26
C LEU A 173 -13.69 6.30 -1.80
N GLN A 174 -14.24 5.24 -2.41
CA GLN A 174 -13.88 3.86 -2.11
C GLN A 174 -12.39 3.59 -2.38
N SER A 175 -11.86 4.13 -3.48
CA SER A 175 -10.44 4.00 -3.80
C SER A 175 -9.54 4.60 -2.72
N ALA A 176 -9.96 5.70 -2.08
CA ALA A 176 -9.22 6.33 -0.98
C ALA A 176 -9.29 5.48 0.29
N LEU A 177 -10.44 4.88 0.61
CA LEU A 177 -10.57 3.93 1.71
C LEU A 177 -9.67 2.69 1.51
N PHE A 178 -9.62 2.12 0.31
CA PHE A 178 -8.67 1.04 0.00
C PHE A 178 -7.22 1.49 0.20
N ARG A 179 -6.82 2.67 -0.28
CA ARG A 179 -5.44 3.18 -0.05
C ARG A 179 -5.11 3.34 1.43
N SER A 180 -6.06 3.79 2.24
CA SER A 180 -5.88 3.91 3.69
C SER A 180 -5.81 2.56 4.38
N LEU A 181 -6.65 1.60 3.96
CA LEU A 181 -6.56 0.21 4.37
C LEU A 181 -5.18 -0.37 4.04
N HIS A 182 -4.65 -0.14 2.84
CA HIS A 182 -3.31 -0.58 2.46
C HIS A 182 -2.25 -0.03 3.43
N ARG A 183 -2.23 1.30 3.61
CA ARG A 183 -1.26 2.00 4.47
C ARG A 183 -1.24 1.45 5.90
N THR A 184 -2.39 1.35 6.54
CA THR A 184 -2.51 0.85 7.93
C THR A 184 -2.29 -0.66 8.08
N SER A 185 -2.34 -1.42 6.98
CA SER A 185 -2.11 -2.87 6.98
C SER A 185 -0.66 -3.24 6.68
N THR A 186 0.20 -2.28 6.30
CA THR A 186 1.62 -2.52 5.99
C THR A 186 2.41 -3.15 7.13
N ALA A 187 2.11 -2.82 8.39
CA ALA A 187 2.76 -3.45 9.55
C ALA A 187 2.05 -4.73 10.06
N THR A 188 0.91 -5.11 9.48
CA THR A 188 0.12 -6.25 9.98
C THR A 188 0.80 -7.57 9.61
N GLN A 189 1.06 -8.40 10.62
CA GLN A 189 1.63 -9.74 10.45
C GLN A 189 0.56 -10.77 10.08
N PRO A 190 0.81 -11.66 9.10
CA PRO A 190 -0.10 -12.76 8.75
C PRO A 190 -0.38 -13.68 9.94
N GLY A 191 -1.58 -14.27 9.99
CA GLY A 191 -1.98 -15.20 11.06
C GLY A 191 -2.49 -14.55 12.35
N THR A 192 -2.30 -13.24 12.53
CA THR A 192 -2.82 -12.49 13.68
C THR A 192 -4.34 -12.26 13.59
N GLN A 193 -4.99 -11.98 14.73
CA GLN A 193 -6.41 -11.57 14.74
C GLN A 193 -6.62 -10.29 13.89
N ARG A 194 -5.67 -9.36 13.93
CA ARG A 194 -5.68 -8.16 13.09
C ARG A 194 -5.64 -8.51 11.59
N ALA A 195 -4.87 -9.51 11.18
CA ALA A 195 -4.88 -9.98 9.80
C ALA A 195 -6.24 -10.54 9.37
N LYS A 196 -6.94 -11.28 10.25
CA LYS A 196 -8.31 -11.75 9.97
C LYS A 196 -9.27 -10.58 9.73
N HIS A 197 -9.24 -9.58 10.60
CA HIS A 197 -10.06 -8.37 10.43
C HIS A 197 -9.72 -7.62 9.14
N VAL A 198 -8.44 -7.52 8.75
CA VAL A 198 -8.04 -6.90 7.47
C VAL A 198 -8.62 -7.66 6.27
N VAL A 199 -8.56 -9.00 6.29
CA VAL A 199 -9.10 -9.84 5.21
C VAL A 199 -10.63 -9.73 5.11
N GLU A 200 -11.33 -9.87 6.24
CA GLU A 200 -12.79 -9.71 6.31
C GLU A 200 -13.20 -8.32 5.81
N PHE A 201 -12.52 -7.28 6.30
CA PHE A 201 -12.79 -5.91 5.90
C PHE A 201 -12.55 -5.67 4.40
N THR A 202 -11.46 -6.21 3.85
CA THR A 202 -11.16 -6.12 2.40
C THR A 202 -12.27 -6.80 1.59
N THR A 203 -12.69 -7.99 2.01
CA THR A 203 -13.73 -8.79 1.35
C THR A 203 -15.09 -8.08 1.38
N ASP A 204 -15.46 -7.53 2.54
CA ASP A 204 -16.69 -6.75 2.71
C ASP A 204 -16.68 -5.52 1.83
N LEU A 205 -15.58 -4.75 1.80
CA LEU A 205 -15.49 -3.59 0.92
C LEU A 205 -15.62 -3.99 -0.56
N LEU A 206 -15.00 -5.07 -0.99
CA LEU A 206 -15.16 -5.57 -2.36
C LEU A 206 -16.62 -5.95 -2.67
N ALA A 207 -17.31 -6.63 -1.76
CA ALA A 207 -18.72 -6.97 -1.92
C ALA A 207 -19.61 -5.71 -2.01
N LEU A 208 -19.36 -4.73 -1.16
CA LEU A 208 -20.13 -3.48 -1.10
C LEU A 208 -19.89 -2.58 -2.31
N THR A 209 -18.63 -2.48 -2.74
CA THR A 209 -18.30 -1.76 -3.96
C THR A 209 -18.87 -2.47 -5.18
N ASN A 210 -19.02 -3.80 -5.13
CA ASN A 210 -19.43 -4.66 -6.24
C ASN A 210 -18.68 -4.31 -7.53
N LEU A 211 -17.40 -3.96 -7.40
CA LEU A 211 -16.52 -3.54 -8.50
C LEU A 211 -17.14 -2.42 -9.36
N ARG A 212 -17.89 -1.51 -8.72
CA ARG A 212 -18.41 -0.27 -9.30
C ARG A 212 -17.36 0.85 -9.23
N GLY A 213 -17.56 1.89 -10.03
CA GLY A 213 -16.66 3.05 -10.11
C GLY A 213 -15.99 3.17 -11.48
N GLY A 214 -15.29 4.29 -11.69
CA GLY A 214 -14.54 4.52 -12.93
C GLY A 214 -13.28 3.63 -13.02
N PRO A 215 -12.66 3.52 -14.22
CA PRO A 215 -11.50 2.67 -14.50
C PRO A 215 -10.37 2.76 -13.46
N ARG A 216 -10.05 3.97 -13.01
CA ARG A 216 -8.94 4.24 -12.08
C ARG A 216 -9.29 3.89 -10.63
N GLN A 217 -10.54 4.12 -10.22
CA GLN A 217 -10.98 3.78 -8.87
C GLN A 217 -11.11 2.27 -8.72
N LEU A 218 -11.72 1.61 -9.71
CA LEU A 218 -11.83 0.16 -9.77
C LEU A 218 -10.44 -0.50 -9.74
N GLY A 219 -9.52 -0.07 -10.60
CA GLY A 219 -8.18 -0.64 -10.62
C GLY A 219 -7.37 -0.37 -9.34
N THR A 220 -7.57 0.77 -8.67
CA THR A 220 -6.99 1.00 -7.33
C THR A 220 -7.53 -0.01 -6.31
N SER A 221 -8.85 -0.17 -6.22
CA SER A 221 -9.49 -1.08 -5.26
C SER A 221 -9.05 -2.52 -5.46
N VAL A 222 -9.02 -2.98 -6.72
CA VAL A 222 -8.58 -4.33 -7.09
C VAL A 222 -7.11 -4.53 -6.74
N ALA A 223 -6.21 -3.62 -7.14
CA ALA A 223 -4.78 -3.79 -6.89
C ALA A 223 -4.44 -3.84 -5.40
N VAL A 224 -5.07 -2.96 -4.62
CA VAL A 224 -4.90 -2.95 -3.16
C VAL A 224 -5.42 -4.25 -2.55
N ALA A 225 -6.60 -4.70 -2.94
CA ALA A 225 -7.17 -5.93 -2.40
C ALA A 225 -6.30 -7.15 -2.75
N LEU A 226 -5.78 -7.23 -3.98
CA LEU A 226 -4.82 -8.26 -4.37
C LEU A 226 -3.56 -8.18 -3.51
N SER A 227 -3.00 -6.99 -3.29
CA SER A 227 -1.85 -6.80 -2.41
C SER A 227 -2.10 -7.31 -0.99
N LEU A 228 -3.24 -6.98 -0.40
CA LEU A 228 -3.62 -7.40 0.94
C LEU A 228 -3.87 -8.91 1.03
N HIS A 229 -4.62 -9.49 0.09
CA HIS A 229 -4.86 -10.94 0.06
C HIS A 229 -3.58 -11.74 -0.15
N SER A 230 -2.70 -11.27 -1.05
CA SER A 230 -1.37 -11.84 -1.25
C SER A 230 -0.56 -11.82 0.02
N LYS A 231 -0.55 -10.69 0.75
CA LYS A 231 0.19 -10.53 2.01
C LYS A 231 -0.30 -11.46 3.10
N MET A 232 -1.62 -11.60 3.24
CA MET A 232 -2.23 -12.47 4.25
C MET A 232 -2.21 -13.94 3.83
N GLY A 233 -1.76 -14.24 2.60
CA GLY A 233 -1.70 -15.59 2.05
C GLY A 233 -3.07 -16.22 1.82
N THR A 234 -4.09 -15.41 1.53
CA THR A 234 -5.47 -15.83 1.24
C THR A 234 -5.67 -15.99 -0.26
N PHE A 235 -5.01 -16.99 -0.86
CA PHE A 235 -4.97 -17.19 -2.30
C PHE A 235 -6.35 -17.39 -2.94
N THR A 236 -7.26 -18.12 -2.27
CA THR A 236 -8.63 -18.35 -2.79
C THR A 236 -9.40 -17.04 -2.95
N ALA A 237 -9.22 -16.09 -2.03
CA ALA A 237 -9.87 -14.78 -2.13
C ALA A 237 -9.27 -13.93 -3.27
N ALA A 238 -7.96 -14.01 -3.48
CA ALA A 238 -7.29 -13.34 -4.59
C ALA A 238 -7.72 -13.92 -5.95
N GLU A 239 -7.78 -15.25 -6.09
CA GLU A 239 -8.28 -15.94 -7.29
C GLU A 239 -9.74 -15.55 -7.56
N THR A 240 -10.62 -15.64 -6.55
CA THR A 240 -12.04 -15.25 -6.67
C THR A 240 -12.20 -13.79 -7.11
N LEU A 241 -11.35 -12.89 -6.61
CA LEU A 241 -11.37 -11.49 -7.02
C LEU A 241 -11.00 -11.33 -8.50
N LEU A 242 -9.97 -12.04 -8.96
CA LEU A 242 -9.57 -12.03 -10.37
C LEU A 242 -10.66 -12.65 -11.26
N ASP A 243 -11.30 -13.74 -10.84
CA ASP A 243 -12.39 -14.38 -11.61
C ASP A 243 -13.61 -13.47 -11.77
N LYS A 244 -13.97 -12.75 -10.69
CA LYS A 244 -15.01 -11.73 -10.73
C LYS A 244 -14.63 -10.58 -11.67
N LEU A 245 -13.35 -10.22 -11.71
CA LEU A 245 -12.86 -9.18 -12.59
C LEU A 245 -12.97 -9.58 -14.06
N ASP A 246 -12.53 -10.80 -14.40
CA ASP A 246 -12.58 -11.33 -15.76
C ASP A 246 -14.02 -11.44 -16.26
N THR A 247 -14.94 -11.87 -15.38
CA THR A 247 -16.38 -11.90 -15.66
C THR A 247 -16.95 -10.50 -15.95
N LEU A 248 -16.46 -9.48 -15.24
CA LEU A 248 -16.93 -8.10 -15.45
C LEU A 248 -16.35 -7.46 -16.71
N LEU A 249 -15.09 -7.73 -17.01
CA LEU A 249 -14.39 -7.24 -18.20
C LEU A 249 -14.95 -7.90 -19.47
N SER A 250 -15.19 -9.21 -19.46
CA SER A 250 -15.81 -9.92 -20.59
C SER A 250 -17.22 -9.44 -20.91
N LYS A 251 -18.02 -9.09 -19.90
CA LYS A 251 -19.39 -8.57 -20.08
C LYS A 251 -19.44 -7.11 -20.55
N ASN A 252 -18.38 -6.32 -20.35
CA ASN A 252 -18.36 -4.90 -20.66
C ASN A 252 -17.14 -4.57 -21.52
N LYS A 253 -17.27 -4.70 -22.85
CA LYS A 253 -16.19 -4.43 -23.81
C LYS A 253 -15.57 -3.02 -23.67
N ASP A 254 -16.33 -2.05 -23.14
CA ASP A 254 -15.88 -0.66 -22.94
C ASP A 254 -15.25 -0.38 -21.56
N ARG A 255 -15.24 -1.35 -20.63
CA ARG A 255 -14.60 -1.17 -19.31
C ARG A 255 -13.11 -1.44 -19.39
N SER A 256 -12.34 -0.39 -19.64
CA SER A 256 -10.92 -0.38 -19.29
C SER A 256 -10.73 -0.31 -17.77
N ILE A 257 -9.68 -0.94 -17.26
CA ILE A 257 -9.22 -0.76 -15.88
C ILE A 257 -7.87 -0.05 -15.93
N ASN A 258 -7.64 0.89 -15.01
CA ASN A 258 -6.32 1.47 -14.80
C ASN A 258 -5.82 1.05 -13.42
N VAL A 259 -4.77 0.23 -13.42
CA VAL A 259 -4.22 -0.38 -12.23
C VAL A 259 -2.91 0.30 -11.87
N PRO A 260 -2.80 0.95 -10.69
CA PRO A 260 -1.56 1.59 -10.29
C PRO A 260 -0.44 0.55 -10.09
N VAL A 261 0.67 0.70 -10.82
CA VAL A 261 1.83 -0.21 -10.79
C VAL A 261 2.35 -0.45 -9.38
N LEU A 262 2.34 0.58 -8.52
CA LEU A 262 2.80 0.48 -7.13
C LEU A 262 2.15 -0.70 -6.39
N TYR A 263 0.81 -0.78 -6.42
CA TYR A 263 0.07 -1.82 -5.69
C TYR A 263 0.21 -3.20 -6.34
N ILE A 264 0.44 -3.26 -7.65
CA ILE A 264 0.70 -4.51 -8.36
C ILE A 264 2.08 -5.06 -8.01
N ARG A 265 3.10 -4.20 -7.94
CA ARG A 265 4.42 -4.58 -7.44
C ARG A 265 4.35 -5.06 -5.99
N ASP A 266 3.62 -4.35 -5.13
CA ASP A 266 3.40 -4.77 -3.75
C ASP A 266 2.73 -6.14 -3.69
N ALA A 267 1.72 -6.40 -4.52
CA ALA A 267 1.06 -7.70 -4.58
C ALA A 267 2.01 -8.83 -4.98
N ILE A 268 2.86 -8.63 -5.99
CA ILE A 268 3.86 -9.62 -6.40
C ILE A 268 4.91 -9.86 -5.31
N ASN A 269 5.41 -8.80 -4.68
CA ASN A 269 6.37 -8.92 -3.58
C ASN A 269 5.75 -9.63 -2.37
N ASN A 270 4.48 -9.35 -2.06
CA ASN A 270 3.74 -10.02 -0.99
C ASN A 270 3.50 -11.52 -1.29
N LEU A 271 3.24 -11.89 -2.56
CA LEU A 271 3.20 -13.30 -2.98
C LEU A 271 4.55 -13.97 -2.76
N ARG A 272 5.65 -13.30 -3.16
CA ARG A 272 7.02 -13.78 -2.96
C ARG A 272 7.34 -14.04 -1.50
N GLU A 273 7.07 -13.07 -0.63
CA GLU A 273 7.27 -13.23 0.81
C GLU A 273 6.42 -14.37 1.38
N THR A 274 5.17 -14.50 0.93
CA THR A 274 4.28 -15.57 1.38
C THR A 274 4.81 -16.95 0.98
N VAL A 275 5.31 -17.10 -0.25
CA VAL A 275 5.95 -18.34 -0.72
C VAL A 275 7.20 -18.66 0.10
N ILE A 276 8.04 -17.67 0.40
CA ILE A 276 9.25 -17.85 1.24
C ILE A 276 8.86 -18.31 2.65
N ARG A 277 7.90 -17.64 3.29
CA ARG A 277 7.45 -17.99 4.66
C ARG A 277 6.78 -19.35 4.74
N LYS A 278 6.06 -19.76 3.69
CA LYS A 278 5.34 -21.04 3.61
C LYS A 278 6.17 -22.15 2.95
N ALA A 279 7.46 -21.94 2.69
CA ALA A 279 8.31 -22.85 1.92
C ALA A 279 8.39 -24.28 2.52
N SER A 280 8.12 -24.45 3.82
CA SER A 280 8.04 -25.78 4.47
C SER A 280 6.75 -26.56 4.14
N HIS A 281 5.68 -25.90 3.66
CA HIS A 281 4.35 -26.50 3.55
C HIS A 281 3.67 -26.17 2.21
N ARG A 282 3.74 -27.14 1.29
CA ARG A 282 2.91 -27.37 0.07
C ARG A 282 3.44 -26.78 -1.26
N ARG A 283 3.80 -27.68 -2.19
CA ARG A 283 4.02 -27.38 -3.64
C ARG A 283 2.85 -26.57 -4.25
N ASP A 284 1.64 -26.83 -3.78
CA ASP A 284 0.41 -26.10 -4.16
C ASP A 284 0.52 -24.58 -3.98
N ALA A 285 1.18 -24.10 -2.92
CA ALA A 285 1.29 -22.66 -2.67
C ALA A 285 2.16 -21.94 -3.71
N LYS A 286 3.21 -22.61 -4.22
CA LYS A 286 4.07 -22.08 -5.29
C LYS A 286 3.31 -21.97 -6.61
N PHE A 287 2.61 -23.04 -6.98
CA PHE A 287 1.80 -23.08 -8.19
C PHE A 287 0.72 -22.00 -8.19
N ARG A 288 -0.04 -21.88 -7.10
CA ARG A 288 -1.07 -20.85 -6.95
C ARG A 288 -0.49 -19.43 -6.95
N ALA A 289 0.64 -19.21 -6.28
CA ALA A 289 1.31 -17.91 -6.29
C ALA A 289 1.78 -17.50 -7.69
N ALA A 290 2.34 -18.42 -8.48
CA ALA A 290 2.71 -18.17 -9.87
C ALA A 290 1.49 -17.84 -10.73
N GLY A 291 0.42 -18.64 -10.63
CA GLY A 291 -0.84 -18.40 -11.36
C GLY A 291 -1.46 -17.04 -11.04
N ILE A 292 -1.54 -16.66 -9.75
CA ILE A 292 -2.04 -15.34 -9.33
C ILE A 292 -1.13 -14.22 -9.86
N ALA A 293 0.20 -14.38 -9.76
CA ALA A 293 1.14 -13.37 -10.21
C ALA A 293 1.07 -13.12 -11.73
N MET A 294 0.87 -14.17 -12.52
CA MET A 294 0.69 -14.05 -13.97
C MET A 294 -0.62 -13.35 -14.33
N ARG A 295 -1.73 -13.66 -13.65
CA ARG A 295 -2.99 -12.93 -13.85
C ARG A 295 -2.89 -11.46 -13.45
N ILE A 296 -2.15 -11.16 -12.38
CA ILE A 296 -1.82 -9.77 -11.96
C ILE A 296 -1.01 -9.05 -13.05
N PHE A 297 -0.04 -9.74 -13.67
CA PHE A 297 0.75 -9.20 -14.75
C PHE A 297 -0.08 -8.95 -16.01
N GLU A 298 -0.91 -9.91 -16.42
CA GLU A 298 -1.83 -9.78 -17.56
C GLU A 298 -2.82 -8.62 -17.35
N LEU A 299 -3.30 -8.43 -16.12
CA LEU A 299 -4.12 -7.28 -15.74
C LEU A 299 -3.36 -5.95 -15.91
N HIS A 300 -2.08 -5.89 -15.52
CA HIS A 300 -1.26 -4.69 -15.74
C HIS A 300 -1.06 -4.42 -17.24
N VAL A 301 -0.68 -5.44 -18.03
CA VAL A 301 -0.50 -5.32 -19.49
C VAL A 301 -1.78 -4.84 -20.17
N SER A 302 -2.94 -5.36 -19.76
CA SER A 302 -4.24 -4.93 -20.28
C SER A 302 -4.57 -3.48 -19.90
N SER A 303 -4.10 -3.01 -18.75
CA SER A 303 -4.41 -1.67 -18.24
C SER A 303 -3.69 -0.52 -18.97
N ILE A 304 -2.55 -0.82 -19.61
CA ILE A 304 -1.67 0.14 -20.28
C ILE A 304 -1.89 0.23 -21.80
N GLN A 305 -2.85 -0.53 -22.35
CA GLN A 305 -3.17 -0.47 -23.78
C GLN A 305 -3.62 0.94 -24.21
N PRO A 306 -3.25 1.37 -25.44
CA PRO A 306 -3.48 2.73 -25.90
C PRO A 306 -4.97 3.11 -25.85
N ARG A 307 -5.26 4.25 -25.22
CA ARG A 307 -6.57 4.88 -25.21
C ARG A 307 -6.55 6.03 -26.20
N ALA A 308 -7.64 6.26 -26.92
CA ALA A 308 -7.75 7.35 -27.89
C ALA A 308 -7.20 8.68 -27.32
N GLY A 309 -6.17 9.22 -27.97
CA GLY A 309 -5.57 10.51 -27.62
C GLY A 309 -4.51 10.55 -26.51
N LYS A 310 -4.06 9.40 -25.95
CA LYS A 310 -2.92 9.37 -25.00
C LYS A 310 -1.83 8.40 -25.45
N GLY A 311 -0.57 8.79 -25.24
CA GLY A 311 0.59 7.93 -25.47
C GLY A 311 0.49 6.62 -24.69
N ARG A 312 0.96 5.52 -25.29
CA ARG A 312 0.98 4.18 -24.71
C ARG A 312 1.85 4.16 -23.44
N GLU A 313 1.25 3.83 -22.30
CA GLU A 313 2.03 3.45 -21.11
C GLU A 313 2.73 2.12 -21.39
N ARG A 314 4.00 1.97 -20.97
CA ARG A 314 4.79 0.76 -21.22
C ARG A 314 4.82 -0.15 -20.00
N ILE A 315 5.11 -1.44 -20.22
CA ILE A 315 5.28 -2.41 -19.14
C ILE A 315 6.38 -1.93 -18.18
N HIS A 316 6.03 -1.84 -16.90
CA HIS A 316 6.99 -1.37 -15.90
C HIS A 316 8.07 -2.43 -15.65
N GLN A 317 9.29 -2.20 -16.13
CA GLN A 317 10.38 -3.18 -16.04
C GLN A 317 10.76 -3.57 -14.59
N GLY A 318 10.58 -2.66 -13.62
CA GLY A 318 10.76 -3.00 -12.21
C GLY A 318 9.75 -4.02 -11.68
N LEU A 319 8.54 -4.08 -12.26
CA LEU A 319 7.54 -5.10 -11.96
C LEU A 319 7.99 -6.45 -12.51
N VAL A 320 8.51 -6.46 -13.74
CA VAL A 320 9.03 -7.67 -14.39
C VAL A 320 10.16 -8.29 -13.58
N ARG A 321 11.08 -7.50 -13.04
CA ARG A 321 12.14 -8.00 -12.16
C ARG A 321 11.59 -8.64 -10.88
N ASP A 322 10.59 -8.01 -10.25
CA ASP A 322 9.97 -8.53 -9.04
C ASP A 322 9.20 -9.85 -9.34
N LEU A 323 8.56 -9.93 -10.51
CA LEU A 323 7.87 -11.12 -11.01
C LEU A 323 8.84 -12.25 -11.33
N ALA A 324 9.92 -11.98 -12.06
CA ALA A 324 10.94 -12.97 -12.42
C ALA A 324 11.51 -13.66 -11.16
N LYS A 325 11.81 -12.89 -10.12
CA LYS A 325 12.24 -13.43 -8.81
C LYS A 325 11.21 -14.37 -8.18
N LEU A 326 9.92 -14.05 -8.28
CA LEU A 326 8.85 -14.92 -7.79
C LEU A 326 8.75 -16.21 -8.62
N LEU A 327 8.79 -16.11 -9.96
CA LEU A 327 8.72 -17.27 -10.85
C LEU A 327 9.89 -18.23 -10.66
N ALA A 328 11.10 -17.70 -10.40
CA ALA A 328 12.26 -18.50 -10.02
C ALA A 328 12.02 -19.33 -8.74
N LEU A 329 11.36 -18.75 -7.72
CA LEU A 329 11.02 -19.47 -6.49
C LEU A 329 9.96 -20.55 -6.72
N CYS A 330 9.05 -20.30 -7.67
CA CYS A 330 7.97 -21.21 -8.04
C CYS A 330 8.38 -22.32 -9.00
N ASP A 331 9.59 -22.26 -9.56
CA ASP A 331 10.07 -23.17 -10.62
C ASP A 331 9.19 -23.13 -11.88
N ASP A 332 8.69 -21.94 -12.24
CA ASP A 332 7.76 -21.73 -13.37
C ASP A 332 8.45 -21.07 -14.57
N GLN A 333 9.10 -21.91 -15.37
CA GLN A 333 9.80 -21.52 -16.60
C GLN A 333 8.84 -20.97 -17.68
N ALA A 334 7.69 -21.60 -17.87
CA ALA A 334 6.76 -21.26 -18.94
C ALA A 334 6.23 -19.83 -18.76
N SER A 335 5.89 -19.47 -17.52
CA SER A 335 5.47 -18.11 -17.18
C SER A 335 6.61 -17.09 -17.39
N ALA A 336 7.86 -17.43 -17.08
CA ALA A 336 8.99 -16.54 -17.30
C ALA A 336 9.19 -16.23 -18.80
N LEU A 337 8.99 -17.22 -19.68
CA LEU A 337 9.02 -17.02 -21.13
C LEU A 337 7.87 -16.15 -21.62
N ARG A 338 6.64 -16.36 -21.12
CA ARG A 338 5.50 -15.48 -21.45
C ARG A 338 5.76 -14.02 -21.05
N VAL A 339 6.42 -13.80 -19.92
CA VAL A 339 6.82 -12.45 -19.48
C VAL A 339 7.87 -11.82 -20.41
N TRP A 340 8.86 -12.60 -20.84
CA TRP A 340 9.85 -12.15 -21.82
C TRP A 340 9.18 -11.74 -23.14
N GLU A 341 8.35 -12.60 -23.72
CA GLU A 341 7.67 -12.32 -24.99
C GLU A 341 6.75 -11.10 -24.90
N ALA A 342 6.02 -10.94 -23.78
CA ALA A 342 5.20 -9.75 -23.55
C ALA A 342 6.04 -8.47 -23.47
N LEU A 343 7.18 -8.52 -22.79
CA LEU A 343 8.08 -7.37 -22.64
C LEU A 343 8.74 -6.99 -23.97
N LYS A 344 9.20 -8.00 -24.71
CA LYS A 344 9.76 -7.86 -26.06
C LYS A 344 8.74 -7.27 -27.02
N GLY A 345 7.51 -7.78 -27.03
CA GLY A 345 6.43 -7.25 -27.87
C GLY A 345 5.98 -5.83 -27.51
N ASP A 346 6.12 -5.41 -26.25
CA ASP A 346 5.72 -4.07 -25.81
C ASP A 346 6.78 -2.99 -26.06
N ILE A 347 8.04 -3.25 -25.68
CA ILE A 347 9.10 -2.23 -25.63
C ILE A 347 10.19 -2.49 -26.69
N GLY A 348 10.33 -3.72 -27.18
CA GLY A 348 11.42 -4.17 -28.05
C GLY A 348 12.72 -4.42 -27.28
N VAL A 349 13.49 -5.43 -27.69
CA VAL A 349 14.72 -5.90 -27.03
C VAL A 349 15.71 -4.75 -26.76
N LYS A 350 15.91 -3.89 -27.77
CA LYS A 350 16.78 -2.71 -27.70
C LYS A 350 16.46 -1.73 -26.57
N ASN A 351 15.25 -1.72 -26.04
CA ASN A 351 14.81 -0.79 -24.99
C ASN A 351 14.62 -1.44 -23.62
N ILE A 352 14.85 -2.75 -23.48
CA ILE A 352 14.77 -3.46 -22.20
C ILE A 352 16.04 -3.17 -21.40
N LYS A 353 15.94 -2.73 -20.14
CA LYS A 353 17.10 -2.49 -19.28
C LYS A 353 17.86 -3.79 -19.05
N LEU A 354 19.20 -3.73 -19.04
CA LEU A 354 20.07 -4.88 -18.78
C LEU A 354 19.69 -5.61 -17.48
N SER A 355 19.48 -4.86 -16.39
CA SER A 355 19.01 -5.45 -15.12
C SER A 355 17.69 -6.22 -15.18
N THR A 356 16.86 -5.99 -16.20
CA THR A 356 15.62 -6.77 -16.42
C THR A 356 15.89 -8.02 -17.24
N ILE A 357 16.75 -7.91 -18.27
CA ILE A 357 17.26 -9.06 -19.04
C ILE A 357 17.97 -10.03 -18.10
N GLU A 358 18.90 -9.54 -17.28
CA GLU A 358 19.62 -10.32 -16.27
C GLU A 358 18.69 -11.09 -15.33
N GLY A 359 17.63 -10.44 -14.83
CA GLY A 359 16.65 -11.08 -13.96
C GLY A 359 15.87 -12.20 -14.64
N ILE A 360 15.56 -12.06 -15.93
CA ILE A 360 14.89 -13.10 -16.73
C ILE A 360 15.85 -14.25 -17.02
N LEU A 361 17.09 -13.96 -17.42
CA LEU A 361 18.12 -14.96 -17.67
C LEU A 361 18.43 -15.78 -16.40
N ASP A 362 18.65 -15.11 -15.26
CA ASP A 362 18.86 -15.77 -13.95
C ASP A 362 17.67 -16.62 -13.52
N THR A 363 16.44 -16.21 -13.89
CA THR A 363 15.24 -17.02 -13.62
C THR A 363 15.21 -18.27 -14.49
N LEU A 364 15.45 -18.14 -15.79
CA LEU A 364 15.40 -19.25 -16.73
C LEU A 364 16.53 -20.27 -16.49
N THR A 365 17.74 -19.83 -16.18
CA THR A 365 18.84 -20.76 -15.88
C THR A 365 18.62 -21.54 -14.58
N LYS A 366 17.84 -21.00 -13.64
CA LYS A 366 17.45 -21.69 -12.40
C LYS A 366 16.25 -22.64 -12.55
N THR A 367 15.41 -22.44 -13.58
CA THR A 367 14.15 -23.17 -13.78
C THR A 367 14.22 -24.18 -14.93
N ARG A 368 15.40 -24.76 -15.18
CA ARG A 368 15.67 -25.71 -16.28
C ARG A 368 15.43 -25.15 -17.70
N GLY A 369 15.26 -23.83 -17.83
CA GLY A 369 15.05 -23.13 -19.09
C GLY A 369 16.33 -22.61 -19.74
N VAL A 370 17.47 -23.31 -19.57
CA VAL A 370 18.79 -22.84 -20.01
C VAL A 370 18.86 -22.63 -21.52
N VAL A 371 18.23 -23.52 -22.31
CA VAL A 371 18.14 -23.38 -23.77
C VAL A 371 17.44 -22.08 -24.15
N TYR A 372 16.31 -21.77 -23.54
CA TYR A 372 15.59 -20.52 -23.80
C TYR A 372 16.35 -19.29 -23.30
N ALA A 373 17.04 -19.40 -22.16
CA ALA A 373 17.90 -18.34 -21.66
C ALA A 373 19.00 -18.01 -22.68
N LYS A 374 19.62 -19.05 -23.26
CA LYS A 374 20.63 -18.91 -24.32
C LYS A 374 20.05 -18.21 -25.55
N ASP A 375 18.88 -18.63 -26.02
CA ASP A 375 18.25 -18.01 -27.19
C ASP A 375 17.95 -16.52 -26.95
N ILE A 376 17.50 -16.17 -25.74
CA ILE A 376 17.31 -14.77 -25.31
C ILE A 376 18.66 -14.02 -25.28
N LEU A 377 19.72 -14.64 -24.76
CA LEU A 377 21.05 -14.04 -24.75
C LEU A 377 21.53 -13.73 -26.17
N LEU A 378 21.40 -14.68 -27.10
CA LEU A 378 21.78 -14.50 -28.51
C LEU A 378 20.91 -13.46 -29.21
N GLU A 379 19.64 -13.32 -28.82
CA GLU A 379 18.79 -12.24 -29.32
C GLU A 379 19.25 -10.87 -28.80
N VAL A 380 19.62 -10.77 -27.53
CA VAL A 380 20.19 -9.55 -26.92
C VAL A 380 21.57 -9.22 -27.51
N GLU A 381 22.34 -10.24 -27.90
CA GLU A 381 23.62 -10.13 -28.59
C GLU A 381 23.48 -9.42 -29.94
N LYS A 382 22.45 -9.77 -30.73
CA LYS A 382 22.20 -9.13 -32.04
C LYS A 382 21.95 -7.63 -31.91
N GLU A 383 21.47 -7.17 -30.75
CA GLU A 383 21.28 -5.75 -30.45
C GLU A 383 22.53 -5.07 -29.87
N GLY A 384 23.64 -5.81 -29.70
CA GLY A 384 24.90 -5.31 -29.13
C GLY A 384 24.83 -5.00 -27.64
N ARG A 385 23.92 -5.65 -26.91
CA ARG A 385 23.59 -5.31 -25.51
C ARG A 385 24.03 -6.39 -24.52
N ILE A 386 25.24 -6.89 -24.69
CA ILE A 386 25.82 -7.94 -23.85
C ILE A 386 26.77 -7.35 -22.82
N SER A 387 26.64 -7.79 -21.57
CA SER A 387 27.49 -7.40 -20.45
C SER A 387 27.93 -8.64 -19.65
N PRO A 388 28.98 -8.54 -18.81
CA PRO A 388 29.36 -9.66 -17.94
C PRO A 388 28.18 -10.17 -17.10
N SER A 389 27.33 -9.25 -16.61
CA SER A 389 26.14 -9.57 -15.84
C SER A 389 25.08 -10.38 -16.60
N THR A 390 24.98 -10.28 -17.93
CA THR A 390 24.08 -11.13 -18.74
C THR A 390 24.61 -12.55 -18.93
N ILE A 391 25.92 -12.76 -18.76
CA ILE A 391 26.59 -14.07 -18.89
C ILE A 391 26.66 -14.81 -17.55
N VAL A 392 26.85 -14.09 -16.45
CA VAL A 392 26.91 -14.65 -15.08
C VAL A 392 25.82 -15.69 -14.75
N PRO A 393 24.55 -15.54 -15.19
CA PRO A 393 23.49 -16.54 -14.97
C PRO A 393 23.83 -17.95 -15.46
N PHE A 394 24.67 -18.10 -16.49
CA PHE A 394 24.97 -19.38 -17.14
C PHE A 394 26.12 -20.15 -16.49
N ILE A 395 27.09 -19.46 -15.90
CA ILE A 395 28.31 -20.09 -15.38
C ILE A 395 28.02 -21.08 -14.23
N GLY A 396 26.90 -20.90 -13.53
CA GLY A 396 26.50 -21.73 -12.39
C GLY A 396 25.71 -23.00 -12.72
N VAL A 397 25.35 -23.23 -13.99
CA VAL A 397 24.51 -24.38 -14.40
C VAL A 397 25.36 -25.64 -14.44
N LYS A 398 24.96 -26.69 -13.70
CA LYS A 398 25.75 -27.91 -13.52
C LYS A 398 25.71 -28.86 -14.72
N ASP A 399 24.58 -28.90 -15.42
CA ASP A 399 24.29 -29.87 -16.48
C ASP A 399 24.14 -29.17 -17.84
N MET A 400 25.00 -28.20 -18.14
CA MET A 400 24.99 -27.48 -19.42
C MET A 400 25.90 -28.19 -20.41
N ASP A 401 25.38 -28.43 -21.62
CA ASP A 401 26.17 -29.01 -22.72
C ASP A 401 27.36 -28.11 -23.08
N ASP A 402 28.53 -28.70 -23.33
CA ASP A 402 29.77 -27.97 -23.66
C ASP A 402 29.60 -27.07 -24.90
N TRP A 403 28.84 -27.53 -25.90
CA TRP A 403 28.49 -26.73 -27.08
C TRP A 403 27.69 -25.47 -26.71
N MET A 404 26.73 -25.61 -25.81
CA MET A 404 25.90 -24.51 -25.35
C MET A 404 26.72 -23.49 -24.56
N PHE A 405 27.60 -23.99 -23.70
CA PHE A 405 28.53 -23.14 -22.96
C PHE A 405 29.49 -22.40 -23.90
N ASP A 406 30.02 -23.06 -24.93
CA ASP A 406 30.89 -22.44 -25.93
C ASP A 406 30.17 -21.35 -26.74
N GLU A 407 28.89 -21.54 -27.11
CA GLU A 407 28.09 -20.48 -27.76
C GLU A 407 27.94 -19.24 -26.87
N ILE A 408 27.68 -19.42 -25.57
CA ILE A 408 27.60 -18.31 -24.59
C ILE A 408 28.97 -17.63 -24.46
N VAL A 409 30.05 -18.42 -24.45
CA VAL A 409 31.41 -17.91 -24.37
C VAL A 409 31.74 -17.04 -25.57
N ARG A 410 31.48 -17.55 -26.78
CA ARG A 410 31.66 -16.83 -28.03
C ARG A 410 30.84 -15.54 -28.07
N ALA A 411 29.59 -15.57 -27.58
CA ALA A 411 28.77 -14.37 -27.50
C ALA A 411 29.41 -13.28 -26.63
N GLY A 412 30.00 -13.65 -25.50
CA GLY A 412 30.76 -12.72 -24.66
C GLY A 412 32.05 -12.21 -25.30
N VAL A 413 32.84 -13.10 -25.93
CA VAL A 413 34.08 -12.71 -26.63
C VAL A 413 33.78 -11.71 -27.75
N ARG A 414 32.76 -11.98 -28.58
CA ARG A 414 32.36 -11.10 -29.69
C ARG A 414 31.96 -9.70 -29.22
N ASN A 415 31.51 -9.57 -27.97
CA ASN A 415 31.11 -8.30 -27.36
C ASN A 415 32.18 -7.73 -26.41
N GLY A 416 33.43 -8.17 -26.53
CA GLY A 416 34.56 -7.60 -25.80
C GLY A 416 34.59 -7.89 -24.31
N ILE A 417 33.92 -8.96 -23.86
CA ILE A 417 33.94 -9.34 -22.45
C ILE A 417 35.21 -10.15 -22.13
N ASP A 418 35.99 -9.67 -21.16
CA ASP A 418 37.14 -10.40 -20.63
C ASP A 418 36.68 -11.56 -19.73
N TRP A 419 37.00 -12.78 -20.17
CA TRP A 419 36.67 -14.02 -19.46
C TRP A 419 37.47 -14.23 -18.17
N LYS A 420 38.60 -13.55 -18.00
CA LYS A 420 39.32 -13.56 -16.72
C LYS A 420 38.46 -12.96 -15.60
N SER A 421 37.68 -11.92 -15.90
CA SER A 421 36.76 -11.28 -14.96
C SER A 421 35.54 -12.15 -14.64
N LEU A 422 35.01 -12.90 -15.61
CA LEU A 422 33.89 -13.84 -15.42
C LEU A 422 34.28 -15.10 -14.64
N GLY A 423 35.46 -15.66 -14.94
CA GLY A 423 36.02 -16.79 -14.19
C GLY A 423 36.32 -16.43 -12.73
N TYR A 424 36.74 -15.19 -12.47
CA TYR A 424 36.95 -14.67 -11.12
C TYR A 424 35.63 -14.45 -10.35
N LEU A 425 34.59 -13.89 -11.00
CA LEU A 425 33.24 -13.77 -10.44
C LEU A 425 32.62 -15.14 -10.10
N TYR A 426 32.90 -16.15 -10.92
CA TYR A 426 32.51 -17.53 -10.67
C TYR A 426 33.18 -18.12 -9.43
N GLN A 427 34.49 -17.90 -9.26
CA GLN A 427 35.26 -18.33 -8.08
C GLN A 427 34.83 -17.61 -6.79
N LEU A 428 34.50 -16.31 -6.87
CA LEU A 428 33.97 -15.53 -5.75
C LEU A 428 32.58 -16.00 -5.29
N ARG A 429 31.67 -16.32 -6.23
CA ARG A 429 30.31 -16.78 -5.89
C ARG A 429 30.29 -18.17 -5.24
N ARG A 430 31.30 -19.01 -5.47
CA ARG A 430 31.45 -20.35 -4.86
C ARG A 430 32.30 -20.38 -3.58
N GLY A 431 32.85 -19.25 -3.14
CA GLY A 431 33.75 -19.21 -1.98
C GLY A 431 35.08 -19.94 -2.19
N GLN A 432 35.46 -20.19 -3.45
CA GLN A 432 36.67 -20.94 -3.84
C GLN A 432 37.83 -20.03 -4.25
N GLY A 433 37.62 -18.72 -4.37
CA GLY A 433 38.70 -17.74 -4.53
C GLY A 433 39.36 -17.40 -3.19
N ARG A 434 40.69 -17.22 -3.17
CA ARG A 434 41.38 -16.60 -2.03
C ARG A 434 40.80 -15.19 -1.84
N LYS A 435 40.09 -14.97 -0.74
CA LYS A 435 39.57 -13.67 -0.32
C LYS A 435 40.75 -12.76 -0.01
N SER A 436 41.09 -11.90 -0.96
CA SER A 436 41.95 -10.75 -0.70
C SER A 436 41.14 -9.71 0.06
N LYS A 437 41.68 -9.16 1.14
CA LYS A 437 41.04 -8.10 1.95
C LYS A 437 40.67 -6.88 1.09
N LYS A 438 41.52 -6.55 0.10
CA LYS A 438 41.28 -5.49 -0.90
C LYS A 438 40.03 -5.75 -1.77
N VAL A 439 39.62 -7.02 -1.94
CA VAL A 439 38.48 -7.41 -2.79
C VAL A 439 37.18 -7.54 -1.98
N GLU A 440 37.26 -7.89 -0.69
CA GLU A 440 36.12 -7.71 0.22
C GLU A 440 35.76 -6.23 0.33
N GLU A 441 36.77 -5.35 0.46
CA GLU A 441 36.60 -3.90 0.41
C GLU A 441 36.02 -3.43 -0.94
N TRP A 442 36.46 -3.99 -2.08
CA TRP A 442 35.88 -3.67 -3.40
C TRP A 442 34.43 -4.15 -3.57
N ALA A 443 34.10 -5.36 -3.12
CA ALA A 443 32.77 -5.93 -3.22
C ALA A 443 31.81 -5.35 -2.17
N GLU A 444 32.30 -4.85 -1.04
CA GLU A 444 31.54 -4.03 -0.08
C GLU A 444 31.37 -2.60 -0.60
N ALA A 445 32.37 -1.98 -1.22
CA ALA A 445 32.24 -0.66 -1.85
C ALA A 445 31.23 -0.66 -3.01
N MET A 446 31.25 -1.69 -3.87
CA MET A 446 30.27 -1.87 -4.96
C MET A 446 28.86 -2.20 -4.46
N ARG A 447 28.73 -2.92 -3.33
CA ARG A 447 27.43 -3.17 -2.69
C ARG A 447 26.91 -1.93 -1.95
N GLY A 448 27.79 -1.18 -1.28
CA GLY A 448 27.51 0.10 -0.65
C GLY A 448 27.05 1.15 -1.66
N CYS A 449 27.66 1.22 -2.85
CA CYS A 449 27.20 2.09 -3.94
C CYS A 449 25.77 1.78 -4.42
N GLY A 450 25.28 0.55 -4.25
CA GLY A 450 23.91 0.15 -4.58
C GLY A 450 22.88 0.50 -3.51
N ASP A 451 23.28 0.48 -2.23
CA ASP A 451 22.39 0.70 -1.08
C ASP A 451 22.43 2.15 -0.56
N GLU A 452 23.56 2.86 -0.66
CA GLU A 452 23.73 4.23 -0.15
C GLU A 452 23.21 5.32 -1.10
N PHE A 453 22.96 5.02 -2.38
CA PHE A 453 22.31 5.98 -3.29
C PHE A 453 20.85 6.28 -2.89
N VAL A 454 20.31 5.57 -1.89
CA VAL A 454 18.92 5.74 -1.44
C VAL A 454 18.84 6.58 -0.14
N TRP A 455 19.84 6.65 0.74
CA TRP A 455 19.69 7.41 2.01
C TRP A 455 21.03 7.94 2.56
N GLY A 456 21.28 9.25 2.42
CA GLY A 456 22.39 9.92 3.11
C GLY A 456 22.31 11.45 3.00
N VAL A 457 21.72 12.10 4.01
CA VAL A 457 21.78 13.55 4.18
C VAL A 457 23.22 13.93 4.56
N GLY A 458 23.92 14.65 3.68
CA GLY A 458 25.22 15.26 3.95
C GLY A 458 26.39 14.59 3.20
N GLY A 459 26.85 15.23 2.12
CA GLY A 459 27.82 14.77 1.12
C GLY A 459 29.23 14.30 1.56
N MET A 460 29.51 14.01 2.84
CA MET A 460 30.85 13.56 3.28
C MET A 460 31.18 12.10 2.94
N VAL A 461 30.19 11.20 2.83
CA VAL A 461 30.44 9.76 2.54
C VAL A 461 30.89 9.54 1.09
N VAL A 462 30.55 10.45 0.19
CA VAL A 462 30.86 10.33 -1.25
C VAL A 462 32.34 10.58 -1.54
N GLU A 463 33.00 11.48 -0.78
CA GLU A 463 34.41 11.81 -1.00
C GLU A 463 35.35 10.69 -0.53
N GLU A 464 35.12 10.10 0.64
CA GLU A 464 35.93 8.95 1.12
C GLU A 464 35.80 7.72 0.21
N VAL A 465 34.59 7.45 -0.30
CA VAL A 465 34.35 6.32 -1.21
C VAL A 465 34.98 6.58 -2.58
N MET A 466 34.91 7.81 -3.10
CA MET A 466 35.57 8.18 -4.37
C MET A 466 37.10 8.17 -4.24
N GLU A 467 37.67 8.65 -3.14
CA GLU A 467 39.11 8.55 -2.88
C GLU A 467 39.58 7.09 -2.72
N GLY A 468 38.75 6.23 -2.10
CA GLY A 468 39.01 4.80 -2.01
C GLY A 468 39.01 4.11 -3.40
N VAL A 469 38.09 4.50 -4.26
CA VAL A 469 38.01 4.01 -5.65
C VAL A 469 39.18 4.52 -6.49
N GLU A 470 39.57 5.80 -6.38
CA GLU A 470 40.70 6.37 -7.13
C GLU A 470 42.06 5.81 -6.69
N ARG A 471 42.24 5.55 -5.40
CA ARG A 471 43.46 4.94 -4.86
C ARG A 471 43.60 3.48 -5.30
N ALA A 472 42.50 2.73 -5.33
CA ALA A 472 42.45 1.35 -5.82
C ALA A 472 42.59 1.22 -7.35
N PHE A 473 42.46 2.31 -8.09
CA PHE A 473 42.69 2.34 -9.55
C PHE A 473 44.14 2.65 -9.93
N LYS A 474 44.91 3.28 -9.02
CA LYS A 474 46.30 3.71 -9.26
C LYS A 474 47.36 2.72 -8.76
N GLU A 475 47.00 1.80 -7.87
CA GLU A 475 47.82 0.66 -7.41
C GLU A 475 47.35 -0.65 -8.04
#